data_AF-M8BL20-F1
#
_entry.id   AF-M8BL20-F1
#
_cell.length_a   1.000
_cell.length_b   1.000
_cell.length_c   1.000
_cell.angle_alpha   90.00
_cell.angle_beta   90.00
_cell.angle_gamma   90.00
#
_symmetry.space_group_name_H-M   'P 1'
#
loop_
_entity.id
_entity.type
_entity.pdbx_description
1 polymer ?
#
loop_
_entity_poly.entity_id
_entity_poly.type
_entity_poly.pdbx_seq_one_letter_code
_entity_poly.pdbx_strand_id
1 'polypeptide(L)'
;MGDYTIRISTSLIDQLTRDDEKVKRRTRKPKPKKVVERQEEPQDNGRELPSEPKSSPAPAPGWALPPPMYLPVTPAPPPPLPAIQEVETIRDVVAESENVLEKLQKQEATMREELTRRAKELHDKEFKLLYQNPSPCTDERAGCTDCYRSNTQDPLKCAEAVKRFEACVRMASRMGAAQ
;
A
#
# COMPACT_ATOMS: atom_id res chain seq x y z
N MET A 1 12.33 10.22 -22.08
CA MET A 1 11.63 9.36 -21.10
C MET A 1 11.06 8.22 -21.91
N GLY A 2 11.53 6.99 -21.70
CA GLY A 2 11.21 5.86 -22.58
C GLY A 2 9.82 5.29 -22.32
N ASP A 3 9.17 4.87 -23.39
CA ASP A 3 7.79 4.40 -23.44
C ASP A 3 7.77 2.93 -23.01
N TYR A 4 7.31 2.67 -21.78
CA TYR A 4 7.17 1.30 -21.29
C TYR A 4 5.78 0.76 -21.64
N THR A 5 5.70 -0.10 -22.65
CA THR A 5 4.48 -0.89 -22.91
C THR A 5 4.51 -2.16 -22.09
N ILE A 6 3.64 -2.25 -21.09
CA ILE A 6 3.49 -3.45 -20.27
C ILE A 6 2.56 -4.42 -21.00
N ARG A 7 3.08 -5.55 -21.47
CA ARG A 7 2.29 -6.66 -22.00
C ARG A 7 2.13 -7.72 -20.93
N ILE A 8 0.92 -7.82 -20.36
CA ILE A 8 0.58 -8.87 -19.41
C ILE A 8 0.16 -10.11 -20.19
N SER A 9 0.82 -11.24 -19.96
CA SER A 9 0.45 -12.50 -20.60
C SER A 9 -0.79 -13.10 -19.93
N THR A 10 -1.67 -13.70 -20.72
CA THR A 10 -2.87 -14.40 -20.21
C THR A 10 -2.51 -15.54 -19.26
N SER A 11 -1.35 -16.16 -19.43
CA SER A 11 -0.81 -17.15 -18.50
C SER A 11 -0.51 -16.59 -17.10
N LEU A 12 -0.18 -15.29 -16.98
CA LEU A 12 0.05 -14.66 -15.67
C LEU A 12 -1.28 -14.45 -14.94
N ILE A 13 -2.31 -14.06 -15.69
CA ILE A 13 -3.67 -13.86 -15.17
C ILE A 13 -4.23 -15.19 -14.63
N ASP A 14 -4.04 -16.29 -15.38
CA ASP A 14 -4.45 -17.64 -14.97
C ASP A 14 -3.68 -18.18 -13.76
N GLN A 15 -2.45 -17.73 -13.51
CA GLN A 15 -1.71 -18.09 -12.30
C GLN A 15 -2.21 -17.31 -11.09
N LEU A 16 -2.47 -16.00 -11.26
CA LEU A 16 -2.94 -15.14 -10.18
C LEU A 16 -4.35 -15.53 -9.72
N THR A 17 -5.23 -15.95 -10.63
CA THR A 17 -6.58 -16.43 -10.27
C THR A 17 -6.57 -17.78 -9.57
N ARG A 18 -5.53 -18.61 -9.76
CA ARG A 18 -5.40 -19.94 -9.11
C ARG A 18 -4.69 -19.90 -7.76
N ASP A 19 -3.91 -18.87 -7.47
CA ASP A 19 -3.20 -18.73 -6.18
C ASP A 19 -4.15 -18.26 -5.05
N ASP A 20 -5.29 -17.63 -5.39
CA ASP A 20 -6.32 -17.21 -4.42
C ASP A 20 -7.13 -18.39 -3.84
N GLU A 21 -7.27 -19.48 -4.61
CA GLU A 21 -7.80 -20.74 -4.10
C GLU A 21 -6.68 -21.52 -3.39
N LYS A 22 -6.67 -21.44 -2.05
CA LYS A 22 -5.72 -22.10 -1.13
C LYS A 22 -5.30 -23.53 -1.53
N VAL A 23 -4.27 -23.67 -2.37
CA VAL A 23 -3.60 -24.96 -2.61
C VAL A 23 -2.42 -25.10 -1.64
N LYS A 24 -2.58 -25.97 -0.64
CA LYS A 24 -1.48 -26.48 0.20
C LYS A 24 -0.44 -27.18 -0.70
N ARG A 25 0.57 -26.45 -1.18
CA ARG A 25 1.65 -27.04 -1.99
C ARG A 25 2.75 -27.60 -1.08
N ARG A 26 2.84 -28.94 -1.04
CA ARG A 26 4.00 -29.68 -0.55
C ARG A 26 5.27 -29.26 -1.32
N THR A 27 6.33 -28.97 -0.58
CA THR A 27 7.66 -28.62 -1.08
C THR A 27 8.24 -29.71 -1.99
N ARG A 28 8.41 -29.42 -3.29
CA ARG A 28 9.28 -30.20 -4.18
C ARG A 28 10.40 -29.31 -4.70
N LYS A 29 11.64 -29.73 -4.44
CA LYS A 29 12.88 -29.04 -4.83
C LYS A 29 13.03 -28.99 -6.37
N PRO A 30 13.49 -27.87 -6.96
CA PRO A 30 13.74 -27.81 -8.41
C PRO A 30 15.15 -28.30 -8.77
N LYS A 31 15.24 -29.10 -9.85
CA LYS A 31 16.48 -29.43 -10.58
C LYS A 31 16.75 -28.36 -11.64
N PRO A 32 18.02 -28.06 -11.99
CA PRO A 32 18.37 -26.98 -12.91
C PRO A 32 18.18 -27.38 -14.38
N LYS A 33 17.69 -26.45 -15.23
CA LYS A 33 17.61 -26.60 -16.69
C LYS A 33 18.59 -25.66 -17.40
N LYS A 34 19.18 -26.19 -18.47
CA LYS A 34 20.14 -25.58 -19.40
C LYS A 34 19.54 -24.45 -20.25
N VAL A 35 20.44 -23.55 -20.64
CA VAL A 35 20.38 -22.42 -21.59
C VAL A 35 20.18 -22.89 -23.04
N VAL A 36 19.39 -22.15 -23.85
CA VAL A 36 19.53 -21.76 -25.28
C VAL A 36 18.43 -20.71 -25.55
N GLU A 37 18.73 -19.42 -25.70
CA GLU A 37 19.09 -18.62 -26.90
C GLU A 37 17.91 -18.18 -27.80
N ARG A 38 18.01 -16.94 -28.27
CA ARG A 38 16.99 -15.99 -28.74
C ARG A 38 17.26 -15.66 -30.20
N GLN A 39 16.22 -15.59 -31.05
CA GLN A 39 16.09 -14.81 -32.31
C GLN A 39 14.69 -15.13 -32.87
N GLU A 40 13.89 -14.29 -33.54
CA GLU A 40 13.97 -12.91 -34.03
C GLU A 40 12.52 -12.48 -34.40
N GLU A 41 12.27 -11.17 -34.51
CA GLU A 41 10.99 -10.58 -34.99
C GLU A 41 10.96 -10.54 -36.54
N PRO A 42 9.80 -10.31 -37.22
CA PRO A 42 9.51 -8.93 -37.69
C PRO A 42 8.03 -8.51 -37.98
N GLN A 43 7.76 -7.22 -37.74
CA GLN A 43 7.02 -6.18 -38.52
C GLN A 43 5.50 -6.36 -38.79
N ASP A 44 4.63 -5.45 -38.35
CA ASP A 44 4.31 -4.07 -38.83
C ASP A 44 3.48 -3.99 -40.14
N ASN A 45 2.17 -3.68 -40.03
CA ASN A 45 1.51 -2.54 -40.71
C ASN A 45 -0.03 -2.49 -40.58
N GLY A 46 -0.57 -1.26 -40.60
CA GLY A 46 -1.87 -0.90 -41.20
C GLY A 46 -3.12 -1.06 -40.32
N ARG A 47 -3.67 -0.05 -39.62
CA ARG A 47 -4.42 1.17 -40.05
C ARG A 47 -5.91 0.90 -40.40
N GLU A 48 -6.76 1.75 -39.81
CA GLU A 48 -8.06 2.28 -40.27
C GLU A 48 -9.36 1.91 -39.53
N LEU A 49 -10.05 2.99 -39.15
CA LEU A 49 -11.33 3.11 -38.45
C LEU A 49 -12.52 2.92 -39.44
N PRO A 50 -13.73 2.64 -38.94
CA PRO A 50 -14.86 2.19 -39.75
C PRO A 50 -15.59 3.29 -40.56
N SER A 51 -16.05 2.88 -41.73
CA SER A 51 -16.83 3.65 -42.70
C SER A 51 -18.28 3.90 -42.28
N GLU A 52 -18.77 5.11 -42.57
CA GLU A 52 -20.18 5.54 -42.50
C GLU A 52 -21.05 5.01 -43.66
N PRO A 53 -22.39 4.96 -43.51
CA PRO A 53 -23.32 4.42 -44.49
C PRO A 53 -23.83 5.43 -45.54
N LYS A 54 -24.19 4.88 -46.71
CA LYS A 54 -24.91 5.46 -47.86
C LYS A 54 -26.19 6.22 -47.49
N SER A 55 -26.47 7.34 -48.18
CA SER A 55 -27.58 7.45 -49.16
C SER A 55 -27.57 8.80 -49.92
N SER A 56 -28.10 8.77 -51.15
CA SER A 56 -28.11 9.80 -52.20
C SER A 56 -28.90 11.08 -51.88
N PRO A 57 -28.77 12.14 -52.72
CA PRO A 57 -29.97 12.60 -53.44
C PRO A 57 -29.72 13.13 -54.87
N ALA A 58 -30.72 12.96 -55.74
CA ALA A 58 -30.89 13.75 -56.97
C ALA A 58 -32.25 14.48 -56.92
N PRO A 59 -32.39 15.73 -57.43
CA PRO A 59 -33.57 16.55 -57.21
C PRO A 59 -34.50 16.59 -58.43
N ALA A 60 -35.82 16.75 -58.21
CA ALA A 60 -36.74 17.34 -59.18
C ALA A 60 -37.98 17.97 -58.49
N PRO A 61 -38.59 19.02 -59.06
CA PRO A 61 -39.34 20.03 -58.32
C PRO A 61 -40.86 20.08 -58.59
N GLY A 62 -41.60 20.60 -57.61
CA GLY A 62 -42.59 21.65 -57.87
C GLY A 62 -44.08 21.27 -57.80
N TRP A 63 -44.71 21.43 -56.63
CA TRP A 63 -46.15 21.71 -56.48
C TRP A 63 -46.34 22.74 -55.35
N ALA A 64 -47.07 23.82 -55.62
CA ALA A 64 -47.36 24.89 -54.65
C ALA A 64 -48.54 24.50 -53.75
N LEU A 65 -48.36 24.61 -52.43
CA LEU A 65 -49.41 24.43 -51.40
C LEU A 65 -49.88 25.81 -50.86
N PRO A 66 -51.17 25.98 -50.53
CA PRO A 66 -51.70 27.25 -50.02
C PRO A 66 -51.23 27.52 -48.58
N PRO A 67 -51.16 28.80 -48.14
CA PRO A 67 -50.59 29.16 -46.85
C PRO A 67 -51.51 28.77 -45.67
N PRO A 68 -50.97 28.25 -44.55
CA PRO A 68 -51.76 27.91 -43.38
C PRO A 68 -52.12 29.16 -42.57
N MET A 69 -53.34 29.22 -42.07
CA MET A 69 -53.80 30.26 -41.14
C MET A 69 -53.31 29.93 -39.72
N TYR A 70 -52.66 30.88 -39.05
CA TYR A 70 -52.14 30.72 -37.69
C TYR A 70 -53.18 31.13 -36.64
N LEU A 71 -53.45 30.24 -35.67
CA LEU A 71 -54.09 30.57 -34.39
C LEU A 71 -53.00 30.72 -33.30
N PRO A 72 -53.16 31.63 -32.32
CA PRO A 72 -52.17 31.80 -31.27
C PRO A 72 -52.18 30.60 -30.31
N VAL A 73 -51.07 29.86 -30.30
CA VAL A 73 -50.77 28.80 -29.34
C VAL A 73 -50.22 29.46 -28.07
N THR A 74 -50.91 29.29 -26.94
CA THR A 74 -50.35 29.60 -25.62
C THR A 74 -49.18 28.66 -25.33
N PRO A 75 -47.97 29.14 -24.95
CA PRO A 75 -46.85 28.26 -24.70
C PRO A 75 -47.12 27.43 -23.43
N ALA A 76 -47.07 26.11 -23.56
CA ALA A 76 -46.97 25.23 -22.40
C ALA A 76 -45.64 25.46 -21.66
N PRO A 77 -45.57 25.24 -20.33
CA PRO A 77 -44.34 25.40 -19.56
C PRO A 77 -43.23 24.51 -20.15
N PRO A 78 -41.98 24.99 -20.24
CA PRO A 78 -40.89 24.19 -20.76
C PRO A 78 -40.66 22.95 -19.88
N PRO A 79 -40.43 21.76 -20.47
CA PRO A 79 -40.06 20.58 -19.71
C PRO A 79 -38.73 20.81 -18.98
N PRO A 80 -38.52 20.17 -17.80
CA PRO A 80 -37.27 20.30 -17.06
C PRO A 80 -36.08 19.90 -17.95
N LEU A 81 -35.03 20.73 -17.95
CA LEU A 81 -33.87 20.57 -18.82
C LEU A 81 -33.05 19.34 -18.40
N PRO A 82 -32.65 18.47 -19.35
CA PRO A 82 -31.89 17.23 -19.07
C PRO A 82 -30.57 17.46 -18.31
N ALA A 83 -29.97 18.65 -18.43
CA ALA A 83 -28.74 19.03 -17.72
C ALA A 83 -28.87 19.03 -16.19
N ILE A 84 -30.07 19.20 -15.63
CA ILE A 84 -30.27 19.20 -14.16
C ILE A 84 -30.14 17.78 -13.60
N GLN A 85 -30.60 16.77 -14.35
CA GLN A 85 -30.58 15.37 -13.94
C GLN A 85 -29.16 14.77 -13.99
N GLU A 86 -28.33 15.18 -14.94
CA GLU A 86 -26.91 14.80 -15.00
C GLU A 86 -26.13 15.36 -13.81
N VAL A 87 -26.43 16.58 -13.36
CA VAL A 87 -25.76 17.18 -12.20
C VAL A 87 -26.11 16.46 -10.90
N GLU A 88 -27.37 16.03 -10.74
CA GLU A 88 -27.80 15.25 -9.58
C GLU A 88 -27.13 13.87 -9.55
N THR A 89 -27.07 13.17 -10.69
CA THR A 89 -26.37 11.87 -10.76
C THR A 89 -24.88 12.01 -10.46
N ILE A 90 -24.21 13.08 -10.91
CA ILE A 90 -22.80 13.34 -10.54
C ILE A 90 -22.66 13.54 -9.03
N ARG A 91 -23.58 14.28 -8.38
CA ARG A 91 -23.53 14.49 -6.92
C ARG A 91 -23.69 13.19 -6.15
N ASP A 92 -24.60 12.31 -6.58
CA ASP A 92 -24.81 11.01 -5.96
C ASP A 92 -23.57 10.11 -6.08
N VAL A 93 -22.94 10.10 -7.25
CA VAL A 93 -21.69 9.35 -7.48
C VAL A 93 -20.55 9.90 -6.61
N VAL A 94 -20.45 11.22 -6.47
CA VAL A 94 -19.45 11.84 -5.58
C VAL A 94 -19.70 11.44 -4.13
N ALA A 95 -20.94 11.52 -3.64
CA ALA A 95 -21.28 11.13 -2.28
C ALA A 95 -20.96 9.65 -2.00
N GLU A 96 -21.26 8.76 -2.94
CA GLU A 96 -20.89 7.35 -2.82
C GLU A 96 -19.37 7.15 -2.82
N SER A 97 -18.64 7.89 -3.67
CA SER A 97 -17.18 7.81 -3.71
C SER A 97 -16.52 8.25 -2.39
N GLU A 98 -17.05 9.28 -1.76
CA GLU A 98 -16.59 9.76 -0.44
C GLU A 98 -16.88 8.72 0.65
N ASN A 99 -18.03 8.07 0.61
CA ASN A 99 -18.39 7.01 1.54
C ASN A 99 -17.46 5.80 1.42
N VAL A 100 -17.18 5.36 0.19
CA VAL A 100 -16.22 4.28 -0.07
C VAL A 100 -14.81 4.67 0.38
N LEU A 101 -14.40 5.92 0.15
CA LEU A 101 -13.10 6.42 0.58
C LEU A 101 -12.96 6.41 2.11
N GLU A 102 -13.99 6.83 2.85
CA GLU A 102 -13.98 6.77 4.31
C GLU A 102 -13.84 5.33 4.83
N LYS A 103 -14.57 4.37 4.21
CA LYS A 103 -14.46 2.95 4.54
C LYS A 103 -13.06 2.40 4.28
N LEU A 104 -12.46 2.74 3.13
CA LEU A 104 -11.11 2.31 2.78
C LEU A 104 -10.06 2.90 3.72
N GLN A 105 -10.18 4.18 4.09
CA GLN A 105 -9.28 4.80 5.07
C GLN A 105 -9.34 4.12 6.44
N LYS A 106 -10.54 3.76 6.91
CA LYS A 106 -10.69 3.00 8.16
C LYS A 106 -10.07 1.61 8.08
N GLN A 107 -10.25 0.92 6.95
CA GLN A 107 -9.64 -0.39 6.73
C GLN A 107 -8.11 -0.29 6.67
N GLU A 108 -7.57 0.71 5.96
CA GLU A 108 -6.15 0.96 5.88
C GLU A 108 -5.54 1.25 7.26
N ALA A 109 -6.18 2.12 8.05
CA ALA A 109 -5.72 2.43 9.41
C ALA A 109 -5.67 1.17 10.28
N THR A 110 -6.72 0.36 10.24
CA THR A 110 -6.80 -0.92 10.98
C THR A 110 -5.69 -1.89 10.56
N MET A 111 -5.47 -2.05 9.25
CA MET A 111 -4.41 -2.91 8.74
C MET A 111 -3.01 -2.40 9.09
N ARG A 112 -2.79 -1.07 9.03
CA ARG A 112 -1.51 -0.46 9.43
C ARG A 112 -1.21 -0.67 10.91
N GLU A 113 -2.20 -0.51 11.79
CA GLU A 113 -2.06 -0.79 13.21
C GLU A 113 -1.74 -2.26 13.46
N GLU A 114 -2.43 -3.17 12.78
CA GLU A 114 -2.15 -4.61 12.88
C GLU A 114 -0.73 -4.95 12.44
N LEU A 115 -0.30 -4.45 11.28
CA LEU A 115 1.06 -4.66 10.77
C LEU A 115 2.10 -4.12 11.74
N THR A 116 1.87 -2.93 12.29
CA THR A 116 2.77 -2.33 13.28
C THR A 116 2.85 -3.17 14.54
N ARG A 117 1.70 -3.67 15.04
CA ARG A 117 1.66 -4.56 16.20
C ARG A 117 2.41 -5.86 15.95
N ARG A 118 2.16 -6.51 14.80
CA ARG A 118 2.82 -7.77 14.43
C ARG A 118 4.32 -7.58 14.21
N ALA A 119 4.74 -6.46 13.62
CA ALA A 119 6.16 -6.13 13.45
C ALA A 119 6.85 -5.94 14.80
N LYS A 120 6.23 -5.22 15.74
CA LYS A 120 6.73 -5.09 17.12
C LYS A 120 6.80 -6.45 17.81
N GLU A 121 5.78 -7.29 17.66
CA GLU A 121 5.74 -8.62 18.25
C GLU A 121 6.84 -9.54 17.68
N LEU A 122 7.07 -9.51 16.37
CA LEU A 122 8.16 -10.27 15.74
C LEU A 122 9.52 -9.75 16.22
N HIS A 123 9.71 -8.43 16.23
CA HIS A 123 10.92 -7.82 16.77
C HIS A 123 11.13 -8.23 18.23
N ASP A 124 10.08 -8.22 19.04
CA ASP A 124 10.13 -8.62 20.44
C ASP A 124 10.35 -10.12 20.65
N LYS A 125 10.04 -10.97 19.67
CA LYS A 125 10.22 -12.43 19.81
C LYS A 125 11.55 -12.90 19.23
N GLU A 126 11.93 -12.37 18.08
CA GLU A 126 13.10 -12.80 17.31
C GLU A 126 14.32 -11.93 17.59
N PHE A 127 14.09 -10.63 17.86
CA PHE A 127 15.13 -9.63 18.07
C PHE A 127 15.16 -9.05 19.50
N LYS A 128 14.38 -9.61 20.43
CA LYS A 128 14.84 -9.61 21.83
C LYS A 128 16.12 -10.42 21.83
N LEU A 129 17.24 -9.73 21.65
CA LEU A 129 18.54 -10.17 22.13
C LEU A 129 18.26 -10.81 23.46
N LEU A 130 18.49 -12.13 23.55
CA LEU A 130 18.40 -12.95 24.76
C LEU A 130 18.83 -12.06 25.90
N TYR A 131 17.82 -11.52 26.58
CA TYR A 131 17.87 -10.50 27.61
C TYR A 131 19.30 -9.98 27.77
N GLN A 132 19.71 -8.94 27.02
CA GLN A 132 21.08 -8.41 27.05
C GLN A 132 21.52 -8.37 28.51
N ASN A 133 22.28 -9.40 28.95
CA ASN A 133 22.26 -9.80 30.36
C ASN A 133 22.52 -8.55 31.16
N PRO A 134 21.62 -8.16 32.10
CA PRO A 134 21.78 -6.90 32.81
C PRO A 134 23.21 -6.88 33.28
N SER A 135 23.96 -5.87 32.80
CA SER A 135 25.41 -5.85 32.92
C SER A 135 25.74 -6.23 34.37
N PRO A 136 26.54 -7.28 34.61
CA PRO A 136 26.70 -7.75 35.97
C PRO A 136 27.10 -6.58 36.85
N CYS A 137 26.51 -6.49 38.05
CA CYS A 137 26.72 -5.40 39.01
C CYS A 137 25.95 -4.10 38.74
N THR A 138 24.74 -4.14 38.16
CA THR A 138 23.88 -2.95 38.00
C THR A 138 23.58 -2.24 39.32
N ASP A 139 23.30 -3.01 40.37
CA ASP A 139 22.84 -2.46 41.65
C ASP A 139 24.00 -1.79 42.40
N GLU A 140 25.16 -2.42 42.42
CA GLU A 140 26.38 -1.85 43.00
C GLU A 140 26.86 -0.62 42.23
N ARG A 141 26.69 -0.61 40.90
CA ARG A 141 26.97 0.56 40.06
C ARG A 141 26.02 1.72 40.37
N ALA A 142 24.73 1.44 40.56
CA ALA A 142 23.74 2.44 40.94
C ALA A 142 24.07 3.02 42.33
N GLY A 143 24.33 2.17 43.32
CA GLY A 143 24.72 2.60 44.67
C GLY A 143 26.00 3.44 44.70
N CYS A 144 27.00 3.09 43.89
CA CYS A 144 28.22 3.89 43.73
C CYS A 144 27.91 5.28 43.12
N THR A 145 27.10 5.33 42.07
CA THR A 145 26.69 6.57 41.42
C THR A 145 25.88 7.46 42.37
N ASP A 146 24.95 6.87 43.12
CA ASP A 146 24.10 7.59 44.05
C ASP A 146 24.87 8.11 45.27
N CYS A 147 25.90 7.37 45.71
CA CYS A 147 26.82 7.87 46.73
C CYS A 147 27.55 9.12 46.24
N TYR A 148 28.10 9.12 45.02
CA TYR A 148 28.81 10.29 44.48
C TYR A 148 27.87 11.48 44.24
N ARG A 149 26.62 11.23 43.82
CA ARG A 149 25.59 12.28 43.73
C ARG A 149 25.27 12.90 45.08
N SER A 150 25.26 12.10 46.13
CA SER A 150 24.95 12.56 47.50
C SER A 150 26.16 13.22 48.20
N ASN A 151 27.39 12.93 47.75
CA ASN A 151 28.64 13.40 48.35
C ASN A 151 29.52 14.15 47.34
N THR A 152 28.98 15.19 46.70
CA THR A 152 29.69 15.98 45.67
C THR A 152 30.90 16.76 46.20
N GLN A 153 30.89 17.16 47.47
CA GLN A 153 31.99 17.89 48.11
C GLN A 153 33.09 16.99 48.67
N ASP A 154 32.76 15.73 48.98
CA ASP A 154 33.72 14.76 49.52
C ASP A 154 33.53 13.38 48.88
N PRO A 155 34.10 13.18 47.67
CA PRO A 155 33.99 11.92 46.94
C PRO A 155 34.63 10.72 47.65
N LEU A 156 35.53 10.95 48.63
CA LEU A 156 36.24 9.87 49.32
C LEU A 156 35.34 9.09 50.28
N LYS A 157 34.23 9.68 50.74
CA LYS A 157 33.21 8.97 51.53
C LYS A 157 32.59 7.79 50.79
N CYS A 158 32.65 7.79 49.47
CA CYS A 158 32.11 6.72 48.63
C CYS A 158 33.06 5.54 48.40
N ALA A 159 34.22 5.52 49.06
CA ALA A 159 35.20 4.44 48.92
C ALA A 159 34.63 3.04 49.21
N GLU A 160 33.66 2.94 50.12
CA GLU A 160 33.00 1.66 50.45
C GLU A 160 32.08 1.18 49.33
N ALA A 161 31.27 2.09 48.75
CA ALA A 161 30.43 1.79 47.59
C ALA A 161 31.27 1.41 46.35
N VAL A 162 32.42 2.06 46.15
CA VAL A 162 33.38 1.70 45.09
C VAL A 162 33.94 0.30 45.30
N LYS A 163 34.31 -0.07 46.54
CA LYS A 163 34.82 -1.42 46.85
C LYS A 163 33.80 -2.51 46.57
N ARG A 164 32.52 -2.28 46.88
CA ARG A 164 31.44 -3.24 46.58
C ARG A 164 31.27 -3.43 45.06
N PHE A 165 31.27 -2.33 44.32
CA PHE A 165 31.22 -2.38 42.85
C PHE A 165 32.44 -3.11 42.26
N GLU A 166 33.66 -2.80 42.73
CA GLU A 166 34.89 -3.48 42.29
C GLU A 166 34.84 -4.99 42.58
N ALA A 167 34.41 -5.39 43.78
CA ALA A 167 34.29 -6.78 44.17
C ALA A 167 33.31 -7.53 43.25
N CYS A 168 32.15 -6.93 42.97
CA CYS A 168 31.18 -7.50 42.06
C CYS A 168 31.75 -7.65 40.63
N VAL A 169 32.38 -6.61 40.09
CA VAL A 169 32.98 -6.66 38.73
C VAL A 169 34.05 -7.75 38.64
N ARG A 170 34.87 -7.90 39.68
CA ARG A 170 35.90 -8.93 39.76
C ARG A 170 35.32 -10.35 39.82
N MET A 171 34.17 -10.54 40.47
CA MET A 171 33.47 -11.84 40.46
C MET A 171 32.86 -12.12 39.08
N ALA A 172 32.21 -11.12 38.49
CA ALA A 172 31.58 -11.24 37.18
C ALA A 172 32.59 -11.53 36.06
N SER A 173 33.77 -10.91 36.09
CA SER A 173 34.83 -11.17 35.12
C SER A 173 35.35 -12.61 35.18
N ARG A 174 35.33 -13.23 36.37
CA ARG A 174 35.73 -14.64 36.55
C ARG A 174 34.66 -15.60 36.03
N MET A 175 33.39 -15.25 36.19
CA MET A 175 32.27 -16.06 35.67
C MET A 175 32.13 -15.97 34.15
N GLY A 176 32.47 -14.82 33.55
CA GLY A 176 32.48 -14.64 32.09
C GLY A 176 33.68 -15.28 31.36
N ALA A 177 34.76 -15.62 32.06
CA ALA A 177 35.94 -16.28 31.50
C ALA A 177 35.88 -17.82 31.53
N ALA A 178 34.80 -18.40 32.08
CA ALA A 178 34.60 -19.84 32.24
C ALA A 178 33.58 -20.43 31.23
N GLN A 179 33.24 -19.67 30.17
CA GLN A 179 32.41 -20.11 29.04
C GLN A 179 33.22 -20.12 27.74
#